data_AF-A0A5Q0M4L2-F1
#
_entry.id   AF-A0A5Q0M4L2-F1
#
_cell.length_a   1.000
_cell.length_b   1.000
_cell.length_c   1.000
_cell.angle_alpha   90.00
_cell.angle_beta   90.00
_cell.angle_gamma   90.00
#
_symmetry.space_group_name_H-M   'P 1'
#
loop_
_entity.id
_entity.type
_entity.pdbx_description
1 polymer ?
#
loop_
_entity_poly.entity_id
_entity_poly.type
_entity_poly.pdbx_seq_one_letter_code
_entity_poly.pdbx_strand_id
1 'polypeptide(L)'
;MTETIPNDLNAIRARAAAFAAEHVVALAREVSAWQDTGLLVDGRMRELAAIVAPIAGDHKMQMAESFADRAARSAVLAASSLPDLPKPFRVEQPQNHEPFGLFTGKQMIEYRLSKPKSGREGH
;
A
#
# COMPACT_ATOMS: atom_id res chain seq x y z
N MET A 1 -34.13 7.79 38.72
CA MET A 1 -33.63 8.75 37.72
C MET A 1 -32.92 7.93 36.66
N THR A 2 -33.60 7.62 35.56
CA THR A 2 -33.06 6.81 34.46
C THR A 2 -32.14 7.67 33.62
N GLU A 3 -30.84 7.44 33.78
CA GLU A 3 -29.75 8.13 33.11
C GLU A 3 -29.80 7.83 31.59
N THR A 4 -30.04 8.85 30.78
CA THR A 4 -30.07 8.81 29.32
C THR A 4 -28.65 8.69 28.76
N ILE A 5 -27.98 7.55 28.98
CA ILE A 5 -26.60 7.29 28.51
C ILE A 5 -26.48 6.65 27.09
N PRO A 6 -27.52 6.15 26.37
CA PRO A 6 -27.26 5.40 25.13
C PRO A 6 -26.89 6.26 23.91
N ASN A 7 -27.12 7.58 23.91
CA ASN A 7 -26.90 8.42 22.72
C ASN A 7 -25.43 8.86 22.57
N ASP A 8 -24.74 9.15 23.67
CA ASP A 8 -23.35 9.64 23.64
C ASP A 8 -22.34 8.55 23.28
N LEU A 9 -22.57 7.29 23.71
CA LEU A 9 -21.66 6.18 23.40
C LEU A 9 -21.59 5.90 21.90
N ASN A 10 -22.74 5.91 21.23
CA ASN A 10 -22.81 5.67 19.79
C ASN A 10 -22.20 6.84 19.02
N ALA A 11 -22.41 8.09 19.48
CA ALA A 11 -21.79 9.26 18.89
C ALA A 11 -20.25 9.22 19.00
N ILE A 12 -19.71 8.82 20.16
CA ILE A 12 -18.26 8.68 20.36
C ILE A 12 -17.68 7.59 19.46
N ARG A 13 -18.34 6.43 19.36
CA ARG A 13 -17.90 5.33 18.48
C ARG A 13 -17.94 5.73 17.01
N ALA A 14 -18.99 6.43 16.58
CA ALA A 14 -19.11 6.93 15.22
C ALA A 14 -18.01 7.94 14.89
N ARG A 15 -17.74 8.88 15.81
CA ARG A 15 -16.66 9.86 15.68
C ARG A 15 -15.30 9.19 15.61
N ALA A 16 -15.01 8.22 16.48
CA ALA A 16 -13.77 7.46 16.46
C ALA A 16 -13.58 6.69 15.15
N ALA A 17 -14.64 6.04 14.65
CA ALA A 17 -14.62 5.33 13.39
C ALA A 17 -14.37 6.25 12.19
N ALA A 18 -15.03 7.42 12.15
CA ALA A 18 -14.83 8.41 11.09
C ALA A 18 -13.40 8.94 11.09
N PHE A 19 -12.87 9.31 12.27
CA PHE A 19 -11.50 9.77 12.43
C PHE A 19 -10.47 8.69 12.01
N ALA A 20 -10.70 7.44 12.41
CA ALA A 20 -9.83 6.33 12.03
C ALA A 20 -9.83 6.06 10.52
N ALA A 21 -10.98 6.20 9.87
CA ALA A 21 -11.09 6.06 8.41
C ALA A 21 -10.38 7.20 7.67
N GLU A 22 -10.52 8.44 8.13
CA GLU A 22 -9.89 9.62 7.53
C GLU A 22 -8.36 9.57 7.63
N HIS A 23 -7.82 9.04 8.74
CA HIS A 23 -6.38 9.04 9.03
C HIS A 23 -5.74 7.65 8.98
N VAL A 24 -6.35 6.69 8.27
CA VAL A 24 -5.93 5.27 8.26
C VAL A 24 -4.44 5.06 7.96
N VAL A 25 -3.87 5.82 7.02
CA VAL A 25 -2.44 5.70 6.65
C VAL A 25 -1.51 6.21 7.75
N ALA A 26 -1.86 7.33 8.39
CA ALA A 26 -1.08 7.88 9.48
C ALA A 26 -1.12 6.95 10.70
N LEU A 27 -2.31 6.44 11.04
CA LEU A 27 -2.50 5.48 12.12
C LEU A 27 -1.73 4.18 11.87
N ALA A 28 -1.77 3.63 10.65
CA ALA A 28 -1.01 2.42 10.33
C ALA A 28 0.51 2.62 10.49
N ARG A 29 1.04 3.77 10.05
CA ARG A 29 2.47 4.09 10.23
C ARG A 29 2.85 4.24 11.70
N GLU A 30 2.05 4.95 12.47
CA GLU A 30 2.29 5.14 13.91
C GLU A 30 2.22 3.81 14.66
N VAL A 31 1.25 2.94 14.34
CA VAL A 31 1.13 1.61 14.94
C VAL A 31 2.34 0.73 14.58
N SER A 32 2.76 0.68 13.31
CA SER A 32 3.96 -0.08 12.93
C SER A 32 5.22 0.43 13.64
N ALA A 33 5.44 1.74 13.66
CA ALA A 33 6.59 2.33 14.35
C ALA A 33 6.54 2.06 15.86
N TRP A 34 5.35 2.10 16.46
CA TRP A 34 5.17 1.79 17.87
C TRP A 34 5.46 0.32 18.19
N GLN A 35 5.00 -0.61 17.34
CA GLN A 35 5.30 -2.04 17.50
C GLN A 35 6.80 -2.34 17.36
N ASP A 36 7.49 -1.64 16.45
CA ASP A 36 8.93 -1.83 16.23
C ASP A 36 9.79 -1.24 17.34
N THR A 37 9.40 -0.08 17.89
CA THR A 37 10.25 0.70 18.81
C THR A 37 9.79 0.69 20.26
N GLY A 38 8.54 0.28 20.52
CA GLY A 38 7.87 0.44 21.81
C GLY A 38 7.51 1.89 22.17
N LEU A 39 7.86 2.87 21.33
CA LEU A 39 7.64 4.29 21.57
C LEU A 39 6.50 4.83 20.71
N LEU A 40 5.48 5.36 21.38
CA LEU A 40 4.37 6.03 20.70
C LEU A 40 4.63 7.53 20.58
N VAL A 41 4.78 7.99 19.34
CA VAL A 41 4.91 9.41 19.00
C VAL A 41 3.64 10.20 19.33
N ASP A 42 3.79 11.51 19.56
CA ASP A 42 2.67 12.43 19.63
C ASP A 42 2.07 12.61 18.23
N GLY A 43 0.99 11.88 17.95
CA GLY A 43 0.36 11.82 16.64
C GLY A 43 -1.12 11.44 16.71
N ARG A 44 -1.65 10.97 15.58
CA ARG A 44 -3.09 10.70 15.38
C ARG A 44 -3.60 9.59 16.28
N MET A 45 -2.73 8.68 16.71
CA MET A 45 -3.09 7.62 17.64
C MET A 45 -3.49 8.15 19.02
N ARG A 46 -2.82 9.21 19.51
CA ARG A 46 -3.18 9.85 20.79
C ARG A 46 -4.47 10.66 20.69
N GLU A 47 -4.70 11.31 19.55
CA GLU A 47 -5.97 11.99 19.27
C GLU A 47 -7.14 11.00 19.23
N LEU A 48 -6.96 9.85 18.56
CA LEU A 48 -7.95 8.78 18.55
C LEU A 48 -8.21 8.23 19.96
N ALA A 49 -7.16 8.05 20.77
CA ALA A 49 -7.28 7.65 22.17
C ALA A 49 -8.04 8.69 23.01
N ALA A 50 -7.86 9.98 22.76
CA ALA A 50 -8.61 11.05 23.43
C ALA A 50 -10.10 11.02 23.07
N ILE A 51 -10.45 10.70 21.82
CA ILE A 51 -11.85 10.56 21.40
C ILE A 51 -12.54 9.41 22.13
N VAL A 52 -11.85 8.26 22.30
CA VAL A 52 -12.42 7.08 22.98
C VAL A 52 -12.21 7.08 24.50
N ALA A 53 -11.44 8.02 25.05
CA ALA A 53 -11.17 8.10 26.48
C ALA A 53 -12.43 8.12 27.36
N PRO A 54 -13.53 8.83 27.01
CA PRO A 54 -14.72 8.85 27.85
C PRO A 54 -15.42 7.49 27.99
N ILE A 55 -15.20 6.57 27.05
CA ILE A 55 -15.83 5.24 27.06
C ILE A 55 -14.87 4.13 27.47
N ALA A 56 -13.57 4.31 27.27
CA ALA A 56 -12.55 3.29 27.47
C ALA A 56 -11.74 3.46 28.76
N GLY A 57 -11.73 4.67 29.34
CA GLY A 57 -10.95 4.98 30.53
C GLY A 57 -9.46 4.68 30.36
N ASP A 58 -8.94 3.75 31.16
CA ASP A 58 -7.54 3.33 31.13
C ASP A 58 -7.19 2.52 29.88
N HIS A 59 -8.17 1.85 29.27
CA HIS A 59 -8.00 1.03 28.07
C HIS A 59 -8.08 1.82 26.76
N LYS A 60 -8.09 3.17 26.82
CA LYS A 60 -8.22 4.04 25.65
C LYS A 60 -7.23 3.76 24.52
N MET A 61 -6.01 3.36 24.85
CA MET A 61 -4.98 3.02 23.86
C MET A 61 -5.29 1.71 23.13
N GLN A 62 -5.68 0.67 23.87
CA GLN A 62 -6.08 -0.63 23.31
C GLN A 62 -7.34 -0.50 22.43
N MET A 63 -8.28 0.34 22.88
CA MET A 63 -9.49 0.62 22.10
C MET A 63 -9.19 1.42 20.84
N ALA A 64 -8.33 2.43 20.91
CA ALA A 64 -7.88 3.19 19.74
C ALA A 64 -7.17 2.29 18.71
N GLU A 65 -6.33 1.36 19.16
CA GLU A 65 -5.68 0.38 18.30
C GLU A 65 -6.68 -0.52 17.57
N SER A 66 -7.72 -0.98 18.28
CA SER A 66 -8.79 -1.76 17.67
C SER A 66 -9.55 -0.99 16.58
N PHE A 67 -9.76 0.32 16.76
CA PHE A 67 -10.36 1.17 15.72
C PHE A 67 -9.43 1.38 14.53
N ALA A 68 -8.13 1.57 14.77
CA ALA A 68 -7.13 1.72 13.72
C ALA A 68 -7.00 0.44 12.87
N ASP A 69 -6.90 -0.75 13.51
CA ASP A 69 -6.85 -2.05 12.82
C ASP A 69 -8.12 -2.29 11.99
N ARG A 70 -9.30 -2.02 12.57
CA ARG A 70 -10.56 -2.16 11.85
C ARG A 70 -10.64 -1.24 10.62
N ALA A 71 -10.21 0.01 10.75
CA ALA A 71 -10.18 0.96 9.64
C ALA A 71 -9.21 0.51 8.54
N ALA A 72 -8.03 0.02 8.91
CA ALA A 72 -7.04 -0.51 7.97
C ALA A 72 -7.59 -1.71 7.18
N ARG A 73 -8.20 -2.68 7.86
CA ARG A 73 -8.83 -3.84 7.21
C ARG A 73 -9.97 -3.42 6.28
N SER A 74 -10.81 -2.48 6.73
CA SER A 74 -11.91 -1.96 5.92
C SER A 74 -11.40 -1.27 4.65
N ALA A 75 -10.30 -0.52 4.75
CA ALA A 75 -9.70 0.15 3.60
C ALA A 75 -9.15 -0.86 2.57
N VAL A 76 -8.51 -1.95 3.04
CA VAL A 76 -8.02 -3.02 2.16
C VAL A 76 -9.17 -3.74 1.46
N LEU A 77 -10.24 -4.09 2.19
CA LEU A 77 -11.42 -4.73 1.60
C LEU A 77 -12.10 -3.83 0.55
N ALA A 78 -12.19 -2.53 0.82
CA ALA A 78 -12.71 -1.57 -0.14
C ALA A 78 -11.84 -1.50 -1.40
N ALA A 79 -10.52 -1.48 -1.26
CA ALA A 79 -9.59 -1.50 -2.40
C ALA A 79 -9.69 -2.80 -3.22
N SER A 80 -9.86 -3.95 -2.57
CA SER A 80 -10.03 -5.26 -3.23
C SER A 80 -11.37 -5.42 -3.95
N SER A 81 -12.35 -4.54 -3.69
CA SER A 81 -13.67 -4.56 -4.34
C SER A 81 -13.72 -3.84 -5.69
N LEU A 82 -12.59 -3.25 -6.13
CA LEU A 82 -12.46 -2.73 -7.49
C LEU A 82 -12.64 -3.87 -8.49
N PRO A 83 -13.50 -3.71 -9.53
CA PRO A 83 -13.66 -4.71 -10.56
C PRO A 83 -12.31 -5.00 -11.22
N ASP A 84 -12.06 -6.30 -11.44
CA ASP A 84 -10.89 -6.89 -12.09
C ASP A 84 -10.42 -5.96 -13.22
N LEU A 85 -9.27 -5.30 -13.02
CA LEU A 85 -8.58 -4.64 -14.13
C LEU A 85 -8.45 -5.68 -15.23
N PRO A 86 -8.79 -5.37 -16.51
CA PRO A 86 -8.62 -6.33 -17.57
C PRO A 86 -7.18 -6.81 -17.52
N LYS A 87 -7.00 -8.13 -17.38
CA LYS A 87 -5.70 -8.82 -17.32
C LYS A 87 -4.75 -8.13 -18.30
N PRO A 88 -3.50 -7.80 -17.92
CA PRO A 88 -2.57 -7.17 -18.83
C PRO A 88 -2.59 -7.98 -20.12
N PHE A 89 -2.90 -7.30 -21.22
CA PHE A 89 -3.09 -7.87 -22.55
C PHE A 89 -2.05 -8.96 -22.72
N ARG A 90 -2.49 -10.23 -22.73
CA ARG A 90 -1.60 -11.34 -23.04
C ARG A 90 -1.14 -11.05 -24.45
N VAL A 91 0.07 -10.51 -24.60
CA VAL A 91 0.73 -10.45 -25.89
C VAL A 91 0.83 -11.91 -26.30
N GLU A 92 -0.06 -12.35 -27.18
CA GLU A 92 0.05 -13.67 -27.76
C GLU A 92 1.38 -13.69 -28.50
N GLN A 93 2.36 -14.33 -27.87
CA GLN A 93 3.63 -14.66 -28.50
C GLN A 93 3.25 -15.40 -29.79
N PRO A 94 3.57 -14.89 -30.98
CA PRO A 94 3.15 -15.53 -32.21
C PRO A 94 3.75 -16.93 -32.24
N GLN A 95 2.88 -17.92 -32.22
CA GLN A 95 3.22 -19.35 -32.28
C GLN A 95 3.58 -19.71 -33.73
N ASN A 96 4.59 -19.05 -34.29
CA ASN A 96 5.20 -19.47 -35.55
C ASN A 96 6.53 -20.14 -35.23
N HIS A 97 6.45 -21.33 -34.64
CA HIS A 97 7.49 -22.32 -34.81
C HIS A 97 7.40 -22.84 -36.25
N GLU A 98 8.03 -22.13 -37.18
CA GLU A 98 8.48 -22.77 -38.42
C GLU A 98 9.53 -23.82 -38.01
N PRO A 99 9.45 -25.07 -38.49
CA PRO A 99 10.50 -26.03 -38.22
C PRO A 99 11.79 -25.48 -38.83
N PHE A 100 12.83 -25.35 -38.02
CA PHE A 100 14.20 -25.12 -38.50
C PHE A 100 14.55 -26.23 -39.50
N GLY A 101 14.24 -25.98 -40.77
CA GLY A 101 14.79 -26.71 -41.89
C GLY A 101 16.29 -26.46 -41.87
N LEU A 102 17.04 -27.53 -41.61
CA LEU A 102 18.44 -27.76 -41.96
C LEU A 102 19.03 -26.66 -42.87
N PHE A 103 19.53 -25.57 -42.29
CA PHE A 103 20.36 -24.62 -43.02
C PHE A 103 21.81 -25.11 -42.89
N THR A 104 22.16 -25.97 -43.84
CA THR A 104 23.52 -26.37 -44.13
C THR A 104 24.37 -25.13 -44.44
N GLY A 105 25.62 -25.19 -43.97
CA GLY A 105 26.51 -24.04 -43.89
C GLY A 105 26.71 -23.28 -45.19
N LYS A 106 26.51 -21.96 -45.10
CA LYS A 106 27.23 -20.86 -45.76
C LYS A 106 26.38 -19.63 -45.50
N GLN A 107 26.97 -18.62 -44.86
CA GLN A 107 26.61 -17.19 -44.80
C GLN A 107 27.04 -16.66 -43.43
N MET A 108 28.35 -16.60 -43.22
CA MET A 108 28.97 -15.80 -42.16
C MET A 108 29.34 -14.47 -42.84
N ILE A 109 28.41 -13.52 -42.87
CA ILE A 109 28.71 -12.16 -43.32
C ILE A 109 29.16 -11.35 -42.10
N GLU A 110 30.44 -10.97 -42.19
CA GLU A 110 31.17 -10.00 -41.38
C GLU A 110 30.32 -8.92 -40.70
N TYR A 111 30.32 -8.92 -39.36
CA TYR A 111 30.19 -7.67 -38.62
C TYR A 111 31.60 -7.15 -38.32
N ARG A 112 32.11 -6.37 -39.27
CA ARG A 112 33.37 -5.64 -39.13
C ARG A 112 33.20 -4.58 -38.03
N LEU A 113 33.87 -4.82 -36.89
CA LEU A 113 34.08 -3.85 -35.82
C LEU A 113 34.53 -2.51 -36.42
N SER A 114 33.67 -1.49 -36.37
CA SER A 114 34.10 -0.11 -36.58
C SER A 114 34.05 0.64 -35.26
N LYS A 115 35.18 0.62 -34.54
CA LYS A 115 35.49 1.60 -33.50
C LYS A 115 36.12 2.81 -34.19
N PRO A 116 35.59 4.04 -34.05
CA PRO A 116 36.38 5.21 -34.38
C PRO A 116 37.41 5.49 -33.28
N LYS A 117 38.69 5.39 -33.64
CA LYS A 117 39.85 5.88 -32.88
C LYS A 117 39.92 7.41 -32.94
N SER A 118 40.39 7.99 -31.85
CA SER A 118 40.80 9.39 -31.69
C SER A 118 41.99 9.79 -32.58
N GLY A 119 42.07 11.09 -32.93
CA GLY A 119 43.25 11.81 -33.46
C GLY A 119 42.77 12.92 -34.41
N ARG A 120 42.69 14.20 -34.04
CA ARG A 120 43.73 15.22 -33.83
C ARG A 120 44.53 15.58 -35.11
N GLU A 121 44.47 16.89 -35.42
CA GLU A 121 45.40 17.76 -36.18
C GLU A 121 45.04 18.17 -37.62
N GLY A 122 45.05 19.50 -37.83
CA GLY A 122 45.19 20.15 -39.13
C GLY A 122 44.52 21.53 -39.25
N HIS A 123 45.12 22.59 -38.69
CA HIS A 123 45.49 23.80 -39.44
C HIS A 123 46.36 24.76 -38.61
#